data_AF-A0A510HF17-F1
#
_entry.id   AF-A0A510HF17-F1
#
_cell.length_a   1.000
_cell.length_b   1.000
_cell.length_c   1.000
_cell.angle_alpha   90.00
_cell.angle_beta   90.00
_cell.angle_gamma   90.00
#
_symmetry.space_group_name_H-M   'P 1'
#
loop_
_entity.id
_entity.type
_entity.pdbx_description
1 polymer ?
#
loop_
_entity_poly.entity_id
_entity_poly.type
_entity_poly.pdbx_seq_one_letter_code
_entity_poly.pdbx_strand_id
1 'polypeptide(L)'
;MLDLRYIRENAEAVKKNCENRGVEADVDLVVELADRRSDLIQELEGLRARQNQLAKAVGKERDEEARTRLIEESRELKGLIPRREEELRGIEERLTEEQLKIPNLTHPEAPLGRDDSENVEIRRWGEPREFGFEPRDHVELGEALGIIDFDAGARVTGSKFYFLRGDAVLLELGLVRFALDLLAGRGYELAMTPDLARDRMLLGTGFVPRGPETQIYSIEDTDLSLIATAEITLAGQLADEIVEEGSLPRRFAGLSHCFRTEAGAHGRASRGLYRVHQFTKVEMFAFTTPEQSEEMHEEMLSIEEEIFRSLEIPYRVVDICTGDLGAAAYRKYDVEAWMPGRGDYGEVTSTSNTTDYQARRLGIRYRPEGGRPRLLHTLNGTAVAVSRTMIALLENHQREDGSVVLPEVLAPYVGREVIGPPR
;
A
#
# COMPACT_ATOMS: atom_id res chain seq x y z
N MET A 1 -10.84 0.64 4.33
CA MET A 1 -12.21 1.10 4.01
C MET A 1 -12.67 1.95 5.17
N LEU A 2 -13.56 2.92 4.93
CA LEU A 2 -14.10 3.76 6.01
C LEU A 2 -15.16 3.03 6.82
N ASP A 3 -15.37 3.46 8.06
CA ASP A 3 -16.43 2.98 8.93
C ASP A 3 -17.82 3.31 8.34
N LEU A 4 -18.70 2.31 8.25
CA LEU A 4 -20.02 2.49 7.64
C LEU A 4 -20.90 3.48 8.42
N ARG A 5 -20.79 3.49 9.75
CA ARG A 5 -21.50 4.46 10.58
C ARG A 5 -20.96 5.86 10.33
N TYR A 6 -19.65 6.02 10.22
CA TYR A 6 -19.05 7.31 9.87
C TYR A 6 -19.55 7.82 8.52
N ILE A 7 -19.59 6.97 7.49
CA ILE A 7 -20.10 7.34 6.15
C ILE A 7 -21.55 7.86 6.26
N ARG A 8 -22.42 7.15 6.99
CA ARG A 8 -23.83 7.56 7.17
C ARG A 8 -23.97 8.89 7.93
N GLU A 9 -23.19 9.07 8.98
CA GLU A 9 -23.25 10.27 9.82
C GLU A 9 -22.58 11.50 9.15
N ASN A 10 -21.68 11.28 8.19
CA ASN A 10 -20.82 12.33 7.60
C ASN A 10 -20.75 12.28 6.06
N ALA A 11 -21.86 11.90 5.39
CA ALA A 11 -21.89 11.65 3.95
C ALA A 11 -21.31 12.81 3.11
N GLU A 12 -21.67 14.06 3.42
CA GLU A 12 -21.18 15.24 2.71
C GLU A 12 -19.67 15.44 2.84
N ALA A 13 -19.10 15.14 4.01
CA ALA A 13 -17.64 15.22 4.20
C ALA A 13 -16.91 14.13 3.40
N VAL A 14 -17.50 12.93 3.32
CA VAL A 14 -16.94 11.82 2.51
C VAL A 14 -17.03 12.14 1.02
N LYS A 15 -18.16 12.69 0.54
CA LYS A 15 -18.31 13.16 -0.86
C LYS A 15 -17.24 14.17 -1.23
N LYS A 16 -17.10 15.22 -0.42
CA LYS A 16 -16.08 16.26 -0.62
C LYS A 16 -14.67 15.69 -0.63
N ASN A 17 -14.39 14.70 0.23
CA ASN A 17 -13.11 14.01 0.23
C ASN A 17 -12.88 13.23 -1.09
N CYS A 18 -13.88 12.49 -1.58
CA CYS A 18 -13.80 11.82 -2.89
C CYS A 18 -13.57 12.82 -4.03
N GLU A 19 -14.28 13.95 -4.04
CA GLU A 19 -14.12 15.02 -5.03
C GLU A 19 -12.69 15.59 -5.02
N ASN A 20 -12.18 15.96 -3.83
CA ASN A 20 -10.81 16.49 -3.70
C ASN A 20 -9.75 15.48 -4.14
N ARG A 21 -10.02 14.18 -3.97
CA ARG A 21 -9.13 13.08 -4.36
C ARG A 21 -9.32 12.63 -5.82
N GLY A 22 -10.27 13.21 -6.55
CA GLY A 22 -10.58 12.80 -7.93
C GLY A 22 -11.10 11.35 -8.05
N VAL A 23 -11.69 10.80 -6.99
CA VAL A 23 -12.19 9.40 -6.96
C VAL A 23 -13.68 9.37 -7.24
N GLU A 24 -14.08 8.60 -8.24
CA GLU A 24 -15.49 8.31 -8.52
C GLU A 24 -16.03 7.26 -7.54
N ALA A 25 -16.80 7.69 -6.55
CA ALA A 25 -17.50 6.82 -5.61
C ALA A 25 -18.89 7.36 -5.28
N ASP A 26 -19.91 6.49 -5.34
CA ASP A 26 -21.29 6.85 -5.04
C ASP A 26 -21.58 6.69 -3.54
N VAL A 27 -21.29 7.76 -2.79
CA VAL A 27 -21.48 7.79 -1.33
C VAL A 27 -22.96 7.66 -0.95
N ASP A 28 -23.86 8.24 -1.76
CA ASP A 28 -25.31 8.18 -1.49
C ASP A 28 -25.83 6.75 -1.64
N LEU A 29 -25.39 6.03 -2.67
CA LEU A 29 -25.70 4.62 -2.85
C LEU A 29 -25.18 3.76 -1.67
N VAL A 30 -23.99 4.03 -1.17
CA VAL A 30 -23.46 3.32 0.02
C VAL A 30 -24.34 3.56 1.25
N VAL A 31 -24.82 4.79 1.46
CA VAL A 31 -25.75 5.12 2.54
C VAL A 31 -27.09 4.41 2.35
N GLU A 32 -27.66 4.44 1.15
CA GLU A 32 -28.91 3.75 0.80
C GLU A 32 -28.82 2.24 1.07
N LEU A 33 -27.75 1.60 0.58
CA LEU A 33 -27.51 0.17 0.78
C LEU A 33 -27.31 -0.17 2.27
N ALA A 34 -26.66 0.70 3.02
CA ALA A 34 -26.46 0.53 4.46
C ALA A 34 -27.77 0.62 5.25
N ASP A 35 -28.64 1.57 4.90
CA ASP A 35 -29.96 1.71 5.50
C ASP A 35 -30.84 0.51 5.14
N ARG A 36 -30.85 0.09 3.86
CA ARG A 36 -31.59 -1.09 3.41
C ARG A 36 -31.11 -2.36 4.11
N ARG A 37 -29.80 -2.51 4.30
CA ARG A 37 -29.22 -3.62 5.07
C ARG A 37 -29.74 -3.63 6.50
N SER A 38 -29.74 -2.47 7.16
CA SER A 38 -30.26 -2.33 8.53
C SER A 38 -31.73 -2.72 8.63
N ASP A 39 -32.55 -2.24 7.69
CA ASP A 39 -33.98 -2.56 7.63
C ASP A 39 -34.24 -4.06 7.43
N LEU A 40 -33.52 -4.69 6.50
CA LEU A 40 -33.63 -6.13 6.23
C LEU A 40 -33.22 -6.99 7.42
N ILE A 41 -32.16 -6.60 8.14
CA ILE A 41 -31.75 -7.27 9.37
C ILE A 41 -32.86 -7.20 10.41
N GLN A 42 -33.44 -6.01 10.63
CA GLN A 42 -34.53 -5.82 11.57
C GLN A 42 -35.80 -6.59 11.16
N GLU A 43 -36.15 -6.60 9.87
CA GLU A 43 -37.25 -7.39 9.31
C GLU A 43 -37.03 -8.90 9.58
N LEU A 44 -35.84 -9.41 9.27
CA LEU A 44 -35.49 -10.83 9.49
C LEU A 44 -35.53 -11.22 10.97
N GLU A 45 -35.05 -10.37 11.88
CA GLU A 45 -35.17 -10.59 13.32
C GLU A 45 -36.65 -10.68 13.75
N GLY A 46 -37.50 -9.78 13.25
CA GLY A 46 -38.95 -9.81 13.47
C GLY A 46 -39.62 -11.08 12.93
N LEU A 47 -39.29 -11.48 11.71
CA LEU A 47 -39.83 -12.70 11.08
C LEU A 47 -39.41 -13.96 11.84
N ARG A 48 -38.15 -14.06 12.27
CA ARG A 48 -37.63 -15.18 13.08
C ARG A 48 -38.29 -15.23 14.46
N ALA A 49 -38.48 -14.08 15.09
CA ALA A 49 -39.21 -13.99 16.36
C ALA A 49 -40.66 -14.46 16.20
N ARG A 50 -41.35 -14.04 15.13
CA ARG A 50 -42.72 -14.48 14.81
C ARG A 50 -42.80 -15.98 14.52
N GLN A 51 -41.88 -16.51 13.72
CA GLN A 51 -41.80 -17.95 13.43
C GLN A 51 -41.65 -18.78 14.71
N ASN A 52 -40.80 -18.34 15.64
CA ASN A 52 -40.61 -18.99 16.94
C ASN A 52 -41.86 -18.92 17.83
N GLN A 53 -42.60 -17.81 17.80
CA GLN A 53 -43.88 -17.68 18.51
C GLN A 53 -44.94 -18.61 17.93
N LEU A 54 -45.07 -18.67 16.60
CA LEU A 54 -46.02 -19.56 15.92
C LEU A 54 -45.72 -21.03 16.19
N ALA A 55 -44.45 -21.45 16.17
CA ALA A 55 -44.06 -22.82 16.51
C ALA A 55 -44.51 -23.22 17.93
N LYS A 56 -44.43 -22.30 18.90
CA LYS A 56 -44.93 -22.52 20.27
C LYS A 56 -46.46 -22.51 20.34
N ALA A 57 -47.13 -21.66 19.56
CA ALA A 57 -48.59 -21.55 19.54
C ALA A 57 -49.26 -22.77 18.90
N VAL A 58 -48.74 -23.27 17.77
CA VAL A 58 -49.24 -24.48 17.07
C VAL A 58 -49.21 -25.71 17.97
N GLY A 59 -48.21 -25.83 18.86
CA GLY A 59 -48.11 -26.94 19.82
C GLY A 59 -49.06 -26.84 21.02
N LYS A 60 -49.63 -25.65 21.28
CA LYS A 60 -50.54 -25.40 22.40
C LYS A 60 -52.02 -25.28 21.99
N GLU A 61 -52.27 -24.97 20.72
CA GLU A 61 -53.62 -24.76 20.19
C GLU A 61 -54.38 -26.09 20.05
N ARG A 62 -55.62 -26.10 20.56
CA ARG A 62 -56.50 -27.28 20.59
C ARG A 62 -57.67 -27.15 19.61
N ASP A 63 -57.99 -25.94 19.18
CA ASP A 63 -58.98 -25.70 18.13
C ASP A 63 -58.39 -25.97 16.73
N GLU A 64 -59.05 -26.82 15.94
CA GLU A 64 -58.52 -27.27 14.64
C GLU A 64 -58.45 -26.14 13.60
N GLU A 65 -59.42 -25.22 13.59
CA GLU A 65 -59.45 -24.09 12.65
C GLU A 65 -58.38 -23.05 12.99
N ALA A 66 -58.22 -22.70 14.27
CA ALA A 66 -57.16 -21.82 14.73
C ALA A 66 -55.78 -22.44 14.50
N ARG A 67 -55.61 -23.73 14.75
CA ARG A 67 -54.36 -24.46 14.50
C ARG A 67 -53.99 -24.48 13.03
N THR A 68 -54.97 -24.67 12.14
CA THR A 68 -54.74 -24.65 10.68
C THR A 68 -54.26 -23.29 10.22
N ARG A 69 -54.88 -22.19 10.68
CA ARG A 69 -54.43 -20.82 10.39
C ARG A 69 -53.00 -20.55 10.84
N LEU A 70 -52.61 -21.02 12.04
CA LEU A 70 -51.25 -20.88 12.55
C LEU A 70 -50.22 -21.68 11.72
N ILE A 71 -50.62 -22.85 11.20
CA ILE A 71 -49.77 -23.66 10.31
C ILE A 71 -49.58 -22.97 8.95
N GLU A 72 -50.63 -22.35 8.40
CA GLU A 72 -50.56 -21.59 7.16
C GLU A 72 -49.63 -20.39 7.29
N GLU A 73 -49.79 -19.56 8.33
CA GLU A 73 -48.90 -18.44 8.61
C GLU A 73 -47.45 -18.91 8.82
N SER A 74 -47.25 -20.04 9.50
CA SER A 74 -45.91 -20.62 9.65
C SER A 74 -45.31 -21.09 8.32
N ARG A 75 -46.13 -21.57 7.37
CA ARG A 75 -45.67 -21.96 6.02
C ARG A 75 -45.30 -20.74 5.19
N GLU A 76 -46.05 -19.64 5.29
CA GLU A 76 -45.73 -18.38 4.62
C GLU A 76 -44.37 -17.84 5.08
N LEU A 77 -44.11 -17.83 6.40
CA LEU A 77 -42.81 -17.41 6.95
C LEU A 77 -41.66 -18.32 6.48
N LYS A 78 -41.89 -19.62 6.31
CA LYS A 78 -40.87 -20.54 5.76
C LYS A 78 -40.49 -20.21 4.32
N GLY A 79 -41.37 -19.56 3.54
CA GLY A 79 -41.07 -19.07 2.20
C GLY A 79 -40.47 -17.66 2.19
N LEU A 80 -40.91 -16.79 3.11
CA LEU A 80 -40.50 -15.39 3.16
C LEU A 80 -39.07 -15.20 3.71
N ILE A 81 -38.73 -15.91 4.80
CA ILE A 81 -37.41 -15.77 5.45
C ILE A 81 -36.25 -16.05 4.47
N PRO A 82 -36.22 -17.18 3.72
CA PRO A 82 -35.14 -17.45 2.78
C PRO A 82 -35.02 -16.41 1.67
N ARG A 83 -36.14 -15.81 1.23
CA ARG A 83 -36.14 -14.75 0.21
C ARG A 83 -35.50 -13.46 0.74
N ARG A 84 -35.82 -13.10 1.99
CA ARG A 84 -35.21 -11.94 2.65
C ARG A 84 -33.75 -12.16 3.01
N GLU A 85 -33.36 -13.39 3.33
CA GLU A 85 -31.96 -13.76 3.51
C GLU A 85 -31.16 -13.64 2.20
N GLU A 86 -31.73 -14.07 1.07
CA GLU A 86 -31.11 -13.88 -0.24
C GLU A 86 -30.99 -12.40 -0.63
N GLU A 87 -32.05 -11.62 -0.40
CA GLU A 87 -32.03 -10.17 -0.63
C GLU A 87 -30.96 -9.49 0.24
N LEU A 88 -30.85 -9.85 1.51
CA LEU A 88 -29.81 -9.33 2.40
C LEU A 88 -28.41 -9.67 1.88
N ARG A 89 -28.17 -10.91 1.43
CA ARG A 89 -26.88 -11.31 0.84
C ARG A 89 -26.50 -10.42 -0.34
N GLY A 90 -27.41 -10.24 -1.30
CA GLY A 90 -27.14 -9.40 -2.47
C GLY A 90 -26.89 -7.93 -2.10
N ILE A 91 -27.59 -7.40 -1.09
CA ILE A 91 -27.35 -6.05 -0.57
C ILE A 91 -25.98 -5.96 0.11
N GLU A 92 -25.58 -6.95 0.91
CA GLU A 92 -24.29 -6.96 1.60
C GLU A 92 -23.10 -7.07 0.62
N GLU A 93 -23.22 -7.88 -0.42
CA GLU A 93 -22.22 -7.98 -1.49
C GLU A 93 -22.05 -6.64 -2.21
N ARG A 94 -23.15 -6.06 -2.72
CA ARG A 94 -23.12 -4.77 -3.41
C ARG A 94 -22.66 -3.62 -2.51
N LEU A 95 -23.07 -3.61 -1.24
CA LEU A 95 -22.60 -2.63 -0.26
C LEU A 95 -21.09 -2.70 -0.09
N THR A 96 -20.55 -3.92 0.01
CA THR A 96 -19.11 -4.13 0.17
C THR A 96 -18.35 -3.64 -1.07
N GLU A 97 -18.83 -3.96 -2.27
CA GLU A 97 -18.24 -3.51 -3.53
C GLU A 97 -18.18 -1.98 -3.63
N GLU A 98 -19.28 -1.29 -3.35
CA GLU A 98 -19.33 0.18 -3.40
C GLU A 98 -18.52 0.83 -2.27
N GLN A 99 -18.56 0.28 -1.06
CA GLN A 99 -17.78 0.78 0.08
C GLN A 99 -16.27 0.64 -0.15
N LEU A 100 -15.82 -0.39 -0.89
CA LEU A 100 -14.41 -0.58 -1.23
C LEU A 100 -13.87 0.47 -2.22
N LYS A 101 -14.74 1.19 -2.95
CA LYS A 101 -14.36 2.29 -3.86
C LYS A 101 -14.11 3.59 -3.11
N ILE A 102 -14.70 3.76 -1.92
CA ILE A 102 -14.49 4.95 -1.10
C ILE A 102 -13.05 4.93 -0.53
N PRO A 103 -12.22 5.94 -0.83
CA PRO A 103 -10.85 5.98 -0.35
C PRO A 103 -10.80 6.34 1.15
N ASN A 104 -9.61 6.33 1.73
CA ASN A 104 -9.42 6.86 3.07
C ASN A 104 -9.76 8.36 3.11
N LEU A 105 -10.03 8.88 4.30
CA LEU A 105 -10.07 10.33 4.49
C LEU A 105 -8.68 10.90 4.22
N THR A 106 -8.62 12.19 3.93
CA THR A 106 -7.35 12.91 3.79
C THR A 106 -7.06 13.72 5.05
N HIS A 107 -5.79 13.77 5.44
CA HIS A 107 -5.30 14.60 6.53
C HIS A 107 -5.65 16.08 6.27
N PRO A 108 -6.20 16.83 7.26
CA PRO A 108 -6.62 18.21 7.05
C PRO A 108 -5.52 19.16 6.57
N GLU A 109 -4.26 18.86 6.89
CA GLU A 109 -3.09 19.63 6.44
C GLU A 109 -2.49 19.16 5.11
N ALA A 110 -2.95 18.04 4.53
CA ALA A 110 -2.45 17.62 3.23
C ALA A 110 -2.83 18.68 2.17
N PRO A 111 -1.93 19.03 1.24
CA PRO A 111 -2.22 20.02 0.22
C PRO A 111 -3.45 19.65 -0.59
N LEU A 112 -4.28 20.65 -0.91
CA LEU A 112 -5.32 20.46 -1.91
C LEU A 112 -4.67 20.55 -3.28
N GLY A 113 -4.83 19.50 -4.09
CA GLY A 113 -4.33 19.49 -5.46
C GLY A 113 -4.96 18.40 -6.30
N ARG A 114 -4.83 18.52 -7.62
CA ARG A 114 -5.47 17.63 -8.60
C ARG A 114 -4.63 16.43 -8.98
N ASP A 115 -3.32 16.61 -9.06
CA ASP A 115 -2.35 15.63 -9.55
C ASP A 115 -0.94 15.93 -9.01
N ASP A 116 0.03 15.14 -9.44
CA ASP A 116 1.42 15.20 -8.98
C ASP A 116 2.10 16.57 -9.20
N SER A 117 1.62 17.37 -10.16
CA SER A 117 2.17 18.70 -10.44
C SER A 117 1.84 19.75 -9.37
N GLU A 118 0.85 19.47 -8.52
CA GLU A 118 0.40 20.34 -7.43
C GLU A 118 0.89 19.86 -6.04
N ASN A 119 1.75 18.84 -6.00
CA ASN A 119 2.45 18.41 -4.80
C ASN A 119 3.38 19.51 -4.26
N VAL A 120 3.55 19.58 -2.94
CA VAL A 120 4.25 20.70 -2.28
C VAL A 120 5.58 20.28 -1.69
N GLU A 121 6.67 20.88 -2.14
CA GLU A 121 7.99 20.73 -1.50
C GLU A 121 7.99 21.39 -0.11
N ILE A 122 8.26 20.61 0.93
CA ILE A 122 8.26 21.08 2.33
C ILE A 122 9.67 21.14 2.94
N ARG A 123 10.65 20.45 2.34
CA ARG A 123 12.03 20.42 2.81
C ARG A 123 12.98 20.06 1.67
N ARG A 124 14.24 20.50 1.77
CA ARG A 124 15.34 20.12 0.87
C ARG A 124 16.62 19.90 1.65
N TRP A 125 17.46 18.98 1.18
CA TRP A 125 18.79 18.72 1.73
C TRP A 125 19.83 18.49 0.64
N GLY A 126 21.04 19.01 0.85
CA GLY A 126 22.15 18.92 -0.10
C GLY A 126 22.03 19.91 -1.26
N GLU A 127 23.11 20.04 -2.02
CA GLU A 127 23.15 20.84 -3.25
C GLU A 127 23.49 19.92 -4.43
N PRO A 128 22.71 19.93 -5.53
CA PRO A 128 23.07 19.24 -6.76
C PRO A 128 24.50 19.57 -7.19
N ARG A 129 25.32 18.53 -7.41
CA ARG A 129 26.71 18.70 -7.82
C ARG A 129 26.81 19.39 -9.17
N GLU A 130 27.65 20.43 -9.25
CA GLU A 130 28.09 20.98 -10.53
C GLU A 130 29.20 20.09 -11.12
N PHE A 131 28.96 19.56 -12.31
CA PHE A 131 29.93 18.74 -13.02
C PHE A 131 30.78 19.62 -13.96
N GLY A 132 32.10 19.44 -13.93
CA GLY A 132 33.02 20.05 -14.89
C GLY A 132 33.02 19.39 -16.28
N PHE A 133 32.09 18.46 -16.50
CA PHE A 133 31.88 17.66 -17.70
C PHE A 133 30.38 17.38 -17.85
N GLU A 134 29.93 16.93 -19.03
CA GLU A 134 28.52 16.55 -19.24
C GLU A 134 28.23 15.24 -18.49
N PRO A 135 27.35 15.24 -17.45
CA PRO A 135 27.07 14.03 -16.69
C PRO A 135 26.31 13.01 -17.56
N ARG A 136 26.75 11.75 -17.49
CA ARG A 136 26.07 10.63 -18.14
C ARG A 136 24.90 10.16 -17.28
N ASP A 137 23.83 9.69 -17.92
CA ASP A 137 22.74 9.05 -17.19
C ASP A 137 23.11 7.62 -16.74
N HIS A 138 22.30 7.03 -15.87
CA HIS A 138 22.53 5.68 -15.36
C HIS A 138 22.48 4.59 -16.45
N VAL A 139 21.85 4.84 -17.60
CA VAL A 139 21.81 3.88 -18.71
C VAL A 139 23.16 3.86 -19.40
N GLU A 140 23.67 5.03 -19.77
CA GLU A 140 25.00 5.20 -20.38
C GLU A 140 26.11 4.71 -19.45
N LEU A 141 26.04 5.03 -18.15
CA LEU A 141 26.99 4.54 -17.14
C LEU A 141 26.91 3.02 -16.99
N GLY A 142 25.68 2.47 -16.88
CA GLY A 142 25.44 1.04 -16.73
C GLY A 142 25.99 0.22 -17.88
N GLU A 143 25.79 0.69 -19.12
CA GLU A 143 26.30 0.10 -20.35
C GLU A 143 27.83 0.22 -20.44
N ALA A 144 28.40 1.41 -20.20
CA ALA A 144 29.84 1.65 -20.28
C ALA A 144 30.65 0.87 -19.24
N LEU A 145 30.09 0.68 -18.03
CA LEU A 145 30.68 -0.11 -16.96
C LEU A 145 30.40 -1.61 -17.13
N GLY A 146 29.52 -2.02 -18.06
CA GLY A 146 29.14 -3.41 -18.28
C GLY A 146 28.37 -4.04 -17.11
N ILE A 147 27.71 -3.22 -16.29
CA ILE A 147 27.04 -3.64 -15.04
C ILE A 147 25.52 -3.73 -15.16
N ILE A 148 24.92 -3.10 -16.17
CA ILE A 148 23.47 -3.20 -16.46
C ILE A 148 23.28 -3.54 -17.94
N ASP A 149 22.45 -4.54 -18.20
CA ASP A 149 22.18 -5.06 -19.54
C ASP A 149 20.66 -5.07 -19.81
N PHE A 150 20.18 -3.96 -20.39
CA PHE A 150 18.77 -3.78 -20.77
C PHE A 150 18.40 -4.59 -22.01
N ASP A 151 19.34 -4.79 -22.94
CA ASP A 151 19.10 -5.56 -24.17
C ASP A 151 18.84 -7.04 -23.87
N ALA A 152 19.58 -7.63 -22.93
CA ALA A 152 19.29 -8.98 -22.46
C ALA A 152 17.92 -9.05 -21.75
N GLY A 153 17.57 -8.05 -20.93
CA GLY A 153 16.26 -7.97 -20.27
C GLY A 153 15.11 -7.92 -21.27
N ALA A 154 15.23 -7.05 -22.28
CA ALA A 154 14.28 -6.92 -23.39
C ALA A 154 14.13 -8.22 -24.18
N ARG A 155 15.23 -8.93 -24.43
CA ARG A 155 15.25 -10.18 -25.21
C ARG A 155 14.62 -11.36 -24.45
N VAL A 156 14.81 -11.43 -23.13
CA VAL A 156 14.36 -12.56 -22.31
C VAL A 156 12.92 -12.39 -21.85
N THR A 157 12.54 -11.19 -21.39
CA THR A 157 11.24 -10.96 -20.74
C THR A 157 10.40 -9.91 -21.46
N GLY A 158 11.04 -8.87 -22.02
CA GLY A 158 10.37 -7.75 -22.66
C GLY A 158 10.87 -6.40 -22.11
N SER A 159 10.28 -5.30 -22.58
CA SER A 159 10.63 -3.95 -22.11
C SER A 159 10.54 -3.81 -20.59
N LYS A 160 11.28 -2.86 -20.00
CA LYS A 160 11.26 -2.56 -18.55
C LYS A 160 11.74 -3.71 -17.64
N PHE A 161 12.54 -4.62 -18.20
CA PHE A 161 13.36 -5.60 -17.47
C PHE A 161 14.84 -5.39 -17.80
N TYR A 162 15.72 -5.86 -16.92
CA TYR A 162 17.17 -5.67 -17.02
C TYR A 162 17.91 -6.82 -16.34
N PHE A 163 19.18 -7.01 -16.71
CA PHE A 163 20.12 -7.83 -15.95
C PHE A 163 21.12 -6.93 -15.22
N LEU A 164 21.39 -7.22 -13.94
CA LEU A 164 22.56 -6.69 -13.24
C LEU A 164 23.73 -7.65 -13.40
N ARG A 165 24.94 -7.10 -13.53
CA ARG A 165 26.20 -7.86 -13.67
C ARG A 165 27.27 -7.27 -12.75
N GLY A 166 28.16 -8.14 -12.28
CA GLY A 166 29.35 -7.75 -11.52
C GLY A 166 29.02 -6.82 -10.36
N ASP A 167 29.58 -5.62 -10.41
CA ASP A 167 29.48 -4.64 -9.32
C ASP A 167 28.07 -4.14 -9.05
N ALA A 168 27.17 -4.10 -10.04
CA ALA A 168 25.79 -3.71 -9.78
C ALA A 168 25.03 -4.76 -8.95
N VAL A 169 25.40 -6.05 -9.06
CA VAL A 169 24.83 -7.10 -8.18
C VAL A 169 25.28 -6.87 -6.74
N LEU A 170 26.57 -6.59 -6.53
CA LEU A 170 27.11 -6.28 -5.21
C LEU A 170 26.55 -4.97 -4.64
N LEU A 171 26.31 -3.97 -5.49
CA LEU A 171 25.69 -2.71 -5.12
C LEU A 171 24.24 -2.90 -4.69
N GLU A 172 23.43 -3.68 -5.42
CA GLU A 172 22.05 -3.98 -5.02
C GLU A 172 22.02 -4.69 -3.66
N LEU A 173 22.82 -5.75 -3.49
CA LEU A 173 22.90 -6.45 -2.21
C LEU A 173 23.43 -5.55 -1.08
N GLY A 174 24.38 -4.67 -1.39
CA GLY A 174 24.95 -3.74 -0.43
C GLY A 174 23.96 -2.67 0.04
N LEU A 175 23.15 -2.12 -0.86
CA LEU A 175 22.08 -1.18 -0.54
C LEU A 175 21.01 -1.84 0.35
N VAL A 176 20.59 -3.07 0.01
CA VAL A 176 19.66 -3.85 0.83
C VAL A 176 20.23 -4.06 2.23
N ARG A 177 21.49 -4.52 2.31
CA ARG A 177 22.11 -4.82 3.61
C ARG A 177 22.29 -3.57 4.46
N PHE A 178 22.75 -2.47 3.86
CA PHE A 178 22.88 -1.17 4.53
C PHE A 178 21.55 -0.72 5.14
N ALA A 179 20.45 -0.77 4.37
CA ALA A 179 19.14 -0.39 4.86
C ALA A 179 18.65 -1.29 6.01
N LEU A 180 18.82 -2.61 5.89
CA LEU A 180 18.43 -3.56 6.94
C LEU A 180 19.25 -3.38 8.23
N ASP A 181 20.56 -3.11 8.14
CA ASP A 181 21.39 -2.87 9.32
C ASP A 181 20.99 -1.57 10.03
N LEU A 182 20.67 -0.51 9.28
CA LEU A 182 20.14 0.74 9.84
C LEU A 182 18.80 0.51 10.55
N LEU A 183 17.86 -0.20 9.92
CA LEU A 183 16.54 -0.49 10.50
C LEU A 183 16.63 -1.42 11.72
N ALA A 184 17.50 -2.44 11.69
CA ALA A 184 17.76 -3.29 12.84
C ALA A 184 18.28 -2.47 14.03
N GLY A 185 19.18 -1.52 13.78
CA GLY A 185 19.68 -0.58 14.78
C GLY A 185 18.58 0.32 15.38
N ARG A 186 17.48 0.56 14.64
CA ARG A 186 16.28 1.28 15.09
C ARG A 186 15.21 0.37 15.74
N GLY A 187 15.51 -0.92 15.92
CA GLY A 187 14.61 -1.87 16.57
C GLY A 187 13.50 -2.42 15.67
N TYR A 188 13.64 -2.31 14.35
CA TYR A 188 12.73 -2.98 13.42
C TYR A 188 13.02 -4.48 13.37
N GLU A 189 11.97 -5.29 13.39
CA GLU A 189 12.07 -6.72 13.16
C GLU A 189 12.35 -6.99 11.67
N LEU A 190 13.48 -7.63 11.37
CA LEU A 190 13.84 -7.93 9.98
C LEU A 190 13.02 -9.12 9.46
N ALA A 191 12.43 -8.96 8.29
CA ALA A 191 11.66 -9.99 7.62
C ALA A 191 12.07 -10.11 6.15
N MET A 192 12.03 -11.34 5.63
CA MET A 192 12.01 -11.60 4.19
C MET A 192 10.64 -12.16 3.86
N THR A 193 9.89 -11.51 2.97
CA THR A 193 8.49 -11.87 2.72
C THR A 193 8.34 -12.77 1.49
N PRO A 194 7.29 -13.58 1.40
CA PRO A 194 6.94 -14.25 0.14
C PRO A 194 6.68 -13.21 -0.97
N ASP A 195 7.01 -13.56 -2.22
CA ASP A 195 6.73 -12.70 -3.39
C ASP A 195 5.28 -12.87 -3.91
N LEU A 196 4.50 -13.77 -3.30
CA LEU A 196 3.08 -14.03 -3.61
C LEU A 196 2.22 -13.81 -2.38
N ALA A 197 1.02 -13.26 -2.58
CA ALA A 197 -0.01 -13.18 -1.55
C ALA A 197 -1.39 -13.54 -2.13
N ARG A 198 -2.30 -13.96 -1.25
CA ARG A 198 -3.71 -14.18 -1.65
C ARG A 198 -4.36 -12.86 -2.01
N ASP A 199 -5.26 -12.87 -2.99
CA ASP A 199 -6.00 -11.69 -3.48
C ASP A 199 -6.70 -10.91 -2.34
N ARG A 200 -7.15 -11.59 -1.28
CA ARG A 200 -7.70 -10.95 -0.07
C ARG A 200 -6.72 -10.00 0.61
N MET A 201 -5.43 -10.32 0.66
CA MET A 201 -4.40 -9.46 1.30
C MET A 201 -4.14 -8.21 0.47
N LEU A 202 -4.15 -8.35 -0.87
CA LEU A 202 -4.02 -7.24 -1.80
C LEU A 202 -5.21 -6.29 -1.67
N LEU A 203 -6.43 -6.82 -1.70
CA LEU A 203 -7.66 -6.05 -1.47
C LEU A 203 -7.66 -5.37 -0.10
N GLY A 204 -7.17 -6.07 0.92
CA GLY A 204 -7.05 -5.59 2.29
C GLY A 204 -6.16 -4.35 2.43
N THR A 205 -5.07 -4.30 1.68
CA THR A 205 -4.12 -3.17 1.67
C THR A 205 -4.47 -2.07 0.67
N GLY A 206 -5.47 -2.30 -0.20
CA GLY A 206 -5.99 -1.30 -1.13
C GLY A 206 -5.65 -1.55 -2.59
N PHE A 207 -4.96 -2.64 -2.92
CA PHE A 207 -4.66 -3.04 -4.28
C PHE A 207 -5.82 -3.82 -4.91
N VAL A 208 -5.99 -3.68 -6.23
CA VAL A 208 -7.02 -4.37 -7.01
C VAL A 208 -6.36 -5.37 -7.96
N PRO A 209 -6.29 -6.68 -7.61
CA PRO A 209 -5.49 -7.65 -8.37
C PRO A 209 -6.01 -7.95 -9.79
N ARG A 210 -7.32 -7.86 -10.03
CA ARG A 210 -7.99 -8.29 -11.28
C ARG A 210 -8.93 -7.24 -11.91
N GLY A 211 -8.71 -5.96 -11.60
CA GLY A 211 -9.42 -4.84 -12.22
C GLY A 211 -9.01 -4.55 -13.68
N PRO A 212 -9.65 -3.60 -14.36
CA PRO A 212 -9.30 -3.23 -15.73
C PRO A 212 -7.96 -2.48 -15.87
N GLU A 213 -7.45 -1.88 -14.79
CA GLU A 213 -6.19 -1.10 -14.75
C GLU A 213 -5.25 -1.60 -13.64
N THR A 214 -5.05 -2.92 -13.52
CA THR A 214 -4.28 -3.47 -12.39
C THR A 214 -2.81 -3.11 -12.49
N GLN A 215 -2.21 -2.76 -11.35
CA GLN A 215 -0.76 -2.72 -11.14
C GLN A 215 -0.21 -4.10 -10.73
N ILE A 216 -0.99 -5.18 -10.86
CA ILE A 216 -0.74 -6.48 -10.21
C ILE A 216 -0.71 -7.59 -11.24
N TYR A 217 0.32 -8.45 -11.17
CA TYR A 217 0.35 -9.71 -11.89
C TYR A 217 -0.36 -10.81 -11.09
N SER A 218 -1.42 -11.39 -11.64
CA SER A 218 -2.15 -12.52 -11.03
C SER A 218 -1.65 -13.86 -11.56
N ILE A 219 -1.66 -14.90 -10.72
CA ILE A 219 -1.29 -16.26 -11.12
C ILE A 219 -2.53 -16.99 -11.65
N GLU A 220 -2.43 -17.48 -12.88
CA GLU A 220 -3.49 -18.23 -13.57
C GLU A 220 -3.98 -19.42 -12.73
N ASP A 221 -5.30 -19.65 -12.73
CA ASP A 221 -5.97 -20.75 -12.01
C ASP A 221 -5.73 -20.81 -10.48
N THR A 222 -5.36 -19.71 -9.84
CA THR A 222 -5.21 -19.62 -8.37
C THR A 222 -5.86 -18.35 -7.81
N ASP A 223 -5.89 -18.19 -6.48
CA ASP A 223 -6.22 -16.93 -5.78
C ASP A 223 -4.96 -16.14 -5.38
N LEU A 224 -3.81 -16.41 -6.01
CA LEU A 224 -2.53 -15.80 -5.70
C LEU A 224 -2.16 -14.72 -6.73
N SER A 225 -1.50 -13.69 -6.25
CA SER A 225 -0.94 -12.60 -7.05
C SER A 225 0.47 -12.26 -6.59
N LEU A 226 1.31 -11.82 -7.52
CA LEU A 226 2.62 -11.26 -7.20
C LEU A 226 2.43 -9.93 -6.46
N ILE A 227 3.25 -9.70 -5.44
CA ILE A 227 3.15 -8.49 -4.62
C ILE A 227 3.80 -7.29 -5.30
N ALA A 228 3.15 -6.13 -5.21
CA ALA A 228 3.72 -4.86 -5.67
C ALA A 228 4.60 -4.16 -4.62
N THR A 229 4.60 -4.69 -3.39
CA THR A 229 5.33 -4.22 -2.21
C THR A 229 5.21 -5.24 -1.07
N ALA A 230 6.25 -5.36 -0.22
CA ALA A 230 6.22 -6.13 1.01
C ALA A 230 5.16 -5.63 2.02
N GLU A 231 4.64 -4.41 1.86
CA GLU A 231 3.49 -3.90 2.63
C GLU A 231 2.31 -4.90 2.62
N ILE A 232 2.04 -5.55 1.48
CA ILE A 232 0.92 -6.49 1.31
C ILE A 232 1.06 -7.69 2.24
N THR A 233 2.26 -8.28 2.28
CA THR A 233 2.56 -9.46 3.10
C THR A 233 2.74 -9.10 4.57
N LEU A 234 3.39 -7.97 4.85
CA LEU A 234 3.58 -7.49 6.22
C LEU A 234 2.26 -7.10 6.88
N ALA A 235 1.34 -6.42 6.17
CA ALA A 235 0.01 -6.14 6.68
C ALA A 235 -0.80 -7.42 6.87
N GLY A 236 -0.75 -8.34 5.89
CA GLY A 236 -1.49 -9.60 5.90
C GLY A 236 -1.10 -10.56 7.02
N GLN A 237 0.10 -10.44 7.59
CA GLN A 237 0.60 -11.35 8.64
C GLN A 237 -0.25 -11.36 9.92
N LEU A 238 -1.01 -10.27 10.18
CA LEU A 238 -1.91 -10.12 11.33
C LEU A 238 -3.39 -10.07 10.92
N ALA A 239 -3.73 -10.50 9.70
CA ALA A 239 -5.12 -10.52 9.25
C ALA A 239 -6.01 -11.32 10.23
N ASP A 240 -7.16 -10.76 10.58
CA ASP A 240 -8.15 -11.27 11.53
C ASP A 240 -7.68 -11.40 13.00
N GLU A 241 -6.46 -10.98 13.33
CA GLU A 241 -5.89 -11.08 14.69
C GLU A 241 -6.32 -9.94 15.63
N ILE A 242 -6.26 -10.23 16.93
CA ILE A 242 -6.37 -9.24 18.01
C ILE A 242 -5.07 -9.24 18.80
N VAL A 243 -4.26 -8.20 18.64
CA VAL A 243 -2.97 -8.08 19.35
C VAL A 243 -3.11 -7.41 20.71
N GLU A 244 -2.18 -7.70 21.63
CA GLU A 244 -2.11 -7.06 22.93
C GLU A 244 -1.49 -5.65 22.81
N GLU A 245 -2.07 -4.65 23.48
CA GLU A 245 -1.62 -3.25 23.40
C GLU A 245 -0.14 -3.07 23.75
N GLY A 246 0.37 -3.78 24.76
CA GLY A 246 1.78 -3.71 25.17
C GLY A 246 2.78 -4.26 24.14
N SER A 247 2.31 -4.86 23.05
CA SER A 247 3.17 -5.26 21.92
C SER A 247 3.31 -4.16 20.86
N LEU A 248 2.57 -3.06 20.96
CA LEU A 248 2.58 -1.95 20.00
C LEU A 248 3.51 -0.81 20.46
N PRO A 249 4.24 -0.15 19.54
CA PRO A 249 4.21 -0.38 18.10
C PRO A 249 5.01 -1.64 17.69
N ARG A 250 4.50 -2.40 16.73
CA ARG A 250 5.26 -3.46 16.06
C ARG A 250 5.83 -2.91 14.76
N ARG A 251 7.16 -2.96 14.60
CA ARG A 251 7.90 -2.37 13.48
C ARG A 251 8.62 -3.47 12.71
N PHE A 252 8.48 -3.49 11.38
CA PHE A 252 9.05 -4.49 10.50
C PHE A 252 9.83 -3.85 9.37
N ALA A 253 10.95 -4.46 9.02
CA ALA A 253 11.74 -4.17 7.82
C ALA A 253 11.64 -5.37 6.88
N GLY A 254 10.79 -5.30 5.86
CA GLY A 254 10.54 -6.38 4.90
C GLY A 254 11.35 -6.25 3.62
N LEU A 255 12.16 -7.25 3.31
CA LEU A 255 12.79 -7.42 2.00
C LEU A 255 11.89 -8.25 1.08
N SER A 256 11.61 -7.74 -0.13
CA SER A 256 10.95 -8.50 -1.19
C SER A 256 11.37 -8.06 -2.59
N HIS A 257 11.06 -8.88 -3.59
CA HIS A 257 10.90 -8.37 -4.94
C HIS A 257 9.51 -7.76 -5.07
N CYS A 258 9.39 -6.71 -5.86
CA CYS A 258 8.16 -6.00 -6.13
C CYS A 258 7.83 -6.11 -7.61
N PHE A 259 6.60 -6.49 -7.93
CA PHE A 259 6.15 -6.71 -9.30
C PHE A 259 5.01 -5.76 -9.64
N ARG A 260 5.17 -4.97 -10.70
CA ARG A 260 4.15 -4.01 -11.17
C ARG A 260 3.97 -4.12 -12.66
N THR A 261 2.72 -4.16 -13.13
CA THR A 261 2.41 -4.24 -14.56
C THR A 261 2.74 -2.95 -15.30
N GLU A 262 2.92 -1.83 -14.59
CA GLU A 262 3.29 -0.52 -15.15
C GLU A 262 2.41 -0.11 -16.35
N ALA A 263 1.14 -0.52 -16.32
CA ALA A 263 0.13 -0.19 -17.31
C ALA A 263 -0.09 1.33 -17.37
N GLY A 264 -0.21 1.89 -18.59
CA GLY A 264 -0.46 3.32 -18.82
C GLY A 264 0.77 4.23 -18.84
N ALA A 265 1.94 3.77 -18.40
CA ALA A 265 3.16 4.59 -18.40
C ALA A 265 3.86 4.59 -19.78
N HIS A 266 3.46 5.51 -20.67
CA HIS A 266 4.13 5.82 -21.94
C HIS A 266 4.95 7.12 -21.82
N GLY A 267 6.22 7.12 -22.25
CA GLY A 267 7.03 8.35 -22.30
C GLY A 267 8.53 8.16 -22.08
N ARG A 268 9.27 9.27 -21.95
CA ARG A 268 10.75 9.32 -21.81
C ARG A 268 11.27 8.58 -20.57
N ALA A 269 10.46 8.46 -19.52
CA ALA A 269 10.75 7.68 -18.30
C ALA A 269 10.66 6.14 -18.48
N SER A 270 10.47 5.63 -19.71
CA SER A 270 10.31 4.21 -20.00
C SER A 270 11.62 3.44 -20.22
N ARG A 271 12.75 4.14 -20.45
CA ARG A 271 14.08 3.53 -20.58
C ARG A 271 14.84 3.70 -19.26
N GLY A 272 15.54 2.65 -18.82
CA GLY A 272 16.34 2.67 -17.59
C GLY A 272 15.71 1.95 -16.41
N LEU A 273 16.16 2.28 -15.19
CA LEU A 273 15.78 1.60 -13.95
C LEU A 273 14.62 2.28 -13.19
N TYR A 274 14.15 3.45 -13.64
CA TYR A 274 13.24 4.29 -12.85
C TYR A 274 11.85 3.67 -12.71
N ARG A 275 11.37 3.01 -13.77
CA ARG A 275 10.05 2.39 -13.86
C ARG A 275 10.16 1.03 -14.56
N VAL A 276 10.30 -0.01 -13.74
CA VAL A 276 10.57 -1.39 -14.15
C VAL A 276 9.49 -2.32 -13.61
N HIS A 277 9.25 -3.44 -14.29
CA HIS A 277 8.22 -4.40 -13.86
C HIS A 277 8.62 -5.18 -12.62
N GLN A 278 9.91 -5.33 -12.37
CA GLN A 278 10.47 -6.02 -11.22
C GLN A 278 11.59 -5.18 -10.61
N PHE A 279 11.56 -4.99 -9.29
CA PHE A 279 12.63 -4.34 -8.54
C PHE A 279 12.68 -4.86 -7.10
N THR A 280 13.86 -4.76 -6.48
CA THR A 280 14.07 -5.12 -5.06
C THR A 280 13.74 -3.92 -4.18
N LYS A 281 13.05 -4.15 -3.05
CA LYS A 281 12.70 -3.10 -2.09
C LYS A 281 12.86 -3.58 -0.64
N VAL A 282 13.35 -2.68 0.22
CA VAL A 282 13.25 -2.81 1.68
C VAL A 282 12.14 -1.88 2.17
N GLU A 283 11.10 -2.48 2.73
CA GLU A 283 9.90 -1.79 3.22
C GLU A 283 9.92 -1.67 4.74
N MET A 284 9.62 -0.49 5.26
CA MET A 284 9.21 -0.27 6.63
C MET A 284 7.70 -0.45 6.75
N PHE A 285 7.25 -1.23 7.74
CA PHE A 285 5.84 -1.35 8.06
C PHE A 285 5.63 -1.32 9.57
N ALA A 286 4.59 -0.63 10.02
CA ALA A 286 4.27 -0.56 11.45
C ALA A 286 2.78 -0.77 11.72
N PHE A 287 2.52 -1.52 12.79
CA PHE A 287 1.23 -1.54 13.47
C PHE A 287 1.34 -0.69 14.73
N THR A 288 0.42 0.25 14.91
CA THR A 288 0.46 1.24 16.00
C THR A 288 -0.89 1.39 16.67
N THR A 289 -0.92 1.86 17.92
CA THR A 289 -2.15 2.44 18.44
C THR A 289 -2.47 3.73 17.66
N PRO A 290 -3.74 4.16 17.55
CA PRO A 290 -4.09 5.43 16.89
C PRO A 290 -3.30 6.63 17.41
N GLU A 291 -2.98 6.63 18.70
CA GLU A 291 -2.28 7.70 19.39
C GLU A 291 -0.78 7.76 19.04
N GLN A 292 -0.21 6.68 18.50
CA GLN A 292 1.20 6.57 18.09
C GLN A 292 1.41 6.82 16.58
N SER A 293 0.35 6.91 15.77
CA SER A 293 0.49 6.86 14.31
C SER A 293 1.25 8.04 13.73
N GLU A 294 0.98 9.27 14.19
CA GLU A 294 1.66 10.46 13.65
C GLU A 294 3.16 10.46 13.97
N GLU A 295 3.54 10.09 15.20
CA GLU A 295 4.96 9.98 15.58
C GLU A 295 5.67 8.89 14.77
N MET A 296 5.00 7.77 14.49
CA MET A 296 5.54 6.71 13.64
C MET A 296 5.74 7.16 12.18
N HIS A 297 4.84 7.99 11.65
CA HIS A 297 4.95 8.50 10.28
C HIS A 297 6.19 9.40 10.14
N GLU A 298 6.38 10.31 11.08
CA GLU A 298 7.55 11.19 11.13
C GLU A 298 8.85 10.39 11.41
N GLU A 299 8.81 9.33 12.24
CA GLU A 299 9.95 8.42 12.44
C GLU A 299 10.37 7.77 11.11
N MET A 300 9.42 7.20 10.36
CA MET A 300 9.69 6.59 9.05
C MET A 300 10.27 7.60 8.06
N LEU A 301 9.67 8.78 7.92
CA LEU A 301 10.20 9.85 7.06
C LEU A 301 11.64 10.21 7.44
N SER A 302 11.94 10.33 8.74
CA SER A 302 13.28 10.66 9.20
C SER A 302 14.34 9.62 8.83
N ILE A 303 13.94 8.34 8.77
CA ILE A 303 14.78 7.21 8.35
C ILE A 303 15.02 7.26 6.85
N GLU A 304 13.99 7.52 6.04
CA GLU A 304 14.14 7.70 4.59
C GLU A 304 15.14 8.82 4.30
N GLU A 305 14.98 9.97 4.96
CA GLU A 305 15.91 11.09 4.85
C GLU A 305 17.34 10.75 5.32
N GLU A 306 17.50 9.95 6.38
CA GLU A 306 18.82 9.52 6.89
C GLU A 306 19.56 8.64 5.89
N ILE A 307 18.84 7.76 5.20
CA ILE A 307 19.40 6.91 4.15
C ILE A 307 20.01 7.78 3.05
N PHE A 308 19.26 8.76 2.50
CA PHE A 308 19.80 9.61 1.43
C PHE A 308 20.89 10.57 1.90
N ARG A 309 20.83 11.06 3.15
CA ARG A 309 21.95 11.81 3.76
C ARG A 309 23.22 10.97 3.83
N SER A 310 23.11 9.73 4.28
CA SER A 310 24.23 8.80 4.43
C SER A 310 24.83 8.39 3.08
N LEU A 311 24.00 8.35 2.03
CA LEU A 311 24.43 8.11 0.65
C LEU A 311 24.97 9.37 -0.05
N GLU A 312 24.95 10.52 0.62
CA GLU A 312 25.41 11.81 0.09
C GLU A 312 24.68 12.22 -1.20
N ILE A 313 23.37 11.94 -1.27
CA ILE A 313 22.53 12.25 -2.43
C ILE A 313 21.61 13.43 -2.08
N PRO A 314 21.65 14.56 -2.82
CA PRO A 314 20.71 15.66 -2.62
C PRO A 314 19.26 15.21 -2.85
N TYR A 315 18.34 15.65 -2.00
CA TYR A 315 16.93 15.30 -2.09
C TYR A 315 16.02 16.43 -1.64
N ARG A 316 14.74 16.29 -1.96
CA ARG A 316 13.65 17.08 -1.39
C ARG A 316 12.57 16.17 -0.80
N VAL A 317 11.84 16.70 0.18
CA VAL A 317 10.66 16.06 0.76
C VAL A 317 9.43 16.78 0.24
N VAL A 318 8.48 16.01 -0.26
CA VAL A 318 7.26 16.50 -0.90
C VAL A 318 6.04 15.98 -0.13
N ASP A 319 5.14 16.89 0.26
CA ASP A 319 3.83 16.56 0.82
C ASP A 319 2.84 16.35 -0.33
N ILE A 320 2.23 15.17 -0.37
CA ILE A 320 1.43 14.71 -1.50
C ILE A 320 0.01 15.24 -1.39
N CYS A 321 -0.44 15.91 -2.45
CA CYS A 321 -1.73 16.55 -2.52
C CYS A 321 -2.89 15.55 -2.62
N THR A 322 -4.12 15.99 -2.32
CA THR A 322 -5.32 15.14 -2.31
C THR A 322 -5.50 14.27 -3.55
N GLY A 323 -5.30 14.82 -4.75
CA GLY A 323 -5.53 14.13 -6.02
C GLY A 323 -4.48 13.09 -6.37
N ASP A 324 -3.29 13.15 -5.75
CA ASP A 324 -2.19 12.21 -5.99
C ASP A 324 -2.04 11.18 -4.85
N LEU A 325 -2.88 11.26 -3.80
CA LEU A 325 -2.90 10.26 -2.73
C LEU A 325 -3.50 8.93 -3.22
N GLY A 326 -2.75 7.84 -3.05
CA GLY A 326 -3.26 6.47 -3.21
C GLY A 326 -4.39 6.15 -2.21
N ALA A 327 -5.37 5.34 -2.62
CA ALA A 327 -6.66 5.17 -1.91
C ALA A 327 -6.56 4.84 -0.41
N ALA A 328 -5.52 4.16 0.05
CA ALA A 328 -5.34 3.83 1.47
C ALA A 328 -4.71 4.96 2.31
N ALA A 329 -3.95 5.87 1.68
CA ALA A 329 -3.20 6.90 2.39
C ALA A 329 -4.13 7.99 2.95
N TYR A 330 -3.91 8.31 4.23
CA TYR A 330 -4.46 9.46 4.94
C TYR A 330 -3.55 10.69 4.76
N ARG A 331 -2.24 10.49 4.89
CA ARG A 331 -1.18 11.44 4.56
C ARG A 331 -0.01 10.67 3.94
N LYS A 332 0.69 11.27 2.99
CA LYS A 332 1.85 10.68 2.32
C LYS A 332 2.92 11.74 2.11
N TYR A 333 4.17 11.34 2.36
CA TYR A 333 5.35 12.12 1.98
C TYR A 333 6.20 11.30 1.04
N ASP A 334 6.76 11.95 0.03
CA ASP A 334 7.73 11.36 -0.87
C ASP A 334 9.10 12.03 -0.64
N VAL A 335 10.15 11.21 -0.59
CA VAL A 335 11.51 11.71 -0.76
C VAL A 335 11.87 11.55 -2.22
N GLU A 336 12.25 12.65 -2.84
CA GLU A 336 12.69 12.70 -4.23
C GLU A 336 14.17 13.02 -4.29
N ALA A 337 14.97 12.17 -4.91
CA ALA A 337 16.41 12.36 -5.07
C ALA A 337 16.73 13.09 -6.36
N TRP A 338 17.77 13.93 -6.33
CA TRP A 338 18.29 14.58 -7.53
C TRP A 338 18.87 13.54 -8.49
N MET A 339 18.48 13.60 -9.76
CA MET A 339 18.97 12.69 -10.81
C MET A 339 19.57 13.52 -11.96
N PRO A 340 20.91 13.69 -12.02
CA PRO A 340 21.59 14.47 -13.04
C PRO A 340 21.16 14.16 -14.48
N GLY A 341 20.97 12.89 -14.84
CA GLY A 341 20.53 12.47 -16.17
C GLY A 341 19.10 12.92 -16.51
N ARG A 342 18.27 13.18 -15.49
CA ARG A 342 16.93 13.77 -15.65
C ARG A 342 16.95 15.30 -15.63
N GLY A 343 17.96 15.90 -15.00
CA GLY A 343 18.00 17.32 -14.70
C GLY A 343 16.91 17.78 -13.71
N ASP A 344 16.36 16.85 -12.93
CA ASP A 344 15.32 17.10 -11.94
C ASP A 344 15.36 16.05 -10.81
N TYR A 345 14.55 16.27 -9.78
CA TYR A 345 14.29 15.31 -8.72
C TYR A 345 13.35 14.18 -9.20
N GLY A 346 13.47 13.00 -8.60
CA GLY A 346 12.56 11.89 -8.82
C GLY A 346 12.33 11.07 -7.56
N GLU A 347 11.08 10.68 -7.31
CA GLU A 347 10.65 9.84 -6.18
C GLU A 347 11.53 8.59 -6.03
N VAL A 348 12.13 8.44 -4.85
CA VAL A 348 12.94 7.28 -4.46
C VAL A 348 12.33 6.53 -3.28
N THR A 349 11.58 7.22 -2.42
CA THR A 349 10.83 6.62 -1.32
C THR A 349 9.47 7.31 -1.17
N SER A 350 8.58 6.62 -0.47
CA SER A 350 7.30 7.13 -0.03
C SER A 350 6.95 6.53 1.31
N THR A 351 6.39 7.34 2.21
CA THR A 351 5.84 6.90 3.49
C THR A 351 4.44 7.42 3.71
N SER A 352 3.54 6.54 4.17
CA SER A 352 2.13 6.85 4.37
C SER A 352 1.63 6.43 5.75
N ASN A 353 0.86 7.32 6.38
CA ASN A 353 -0.09 6.93 7.41
C ASN A 353 -1.39 6.49 6.74
N THR A 354 -1.89 5.30 7.06
CA THR A 354 -3.14 4.75 6.49
C THR A 354 -4.27 4.67 7.51
N THR A 355 -4.06 5.22 8.71
CA THR A 355 -5.00 5.16 9.84
C THR A 355 -5.53 3.74 10.03
N ASP A 356 -6.82 3.56 10.32
CA ASP A 356 -7.45 2.25 10.47
C ASP A 356 -7.92 1.63 9.14
N TYR A 357 -7.60 2.24 8.00
CA TYR A 357 -8.20 1.90 6.71
C TYR A 357 -7.87 0.46 6.29
N GLN A 358 -6.60 0.07 6.37
CA GLN A 358 -6.17 -1.29 6.02
C GLN A 358 -6.54 -2.26 7.14
N ALA A 359 -6.33 -1.87 8.40
CA ALA A 359 -6.70 -2.66 9.57
C ALA A 359 -8.18 -3.09 9.53
N ARG A 360 -9.08 -2.21 9.12
CA ARG A 360 -10.51 -2.51 8.97
C ARG A 360 -10.78 -3.54 7.89
N ARG A 361 -10.12 -3.45 6.73
CA ARG A 361 -10.30 -4.40 5.62
C ARG A 361 -9.71 -5.78 5.96
N LEU A 362 -8.64 -5.79 6.75
CA LEU A 362 -7.92 -7.00 7.16
C LEU A 362 -8.41 -7.57 8.51
N GLY A 363 -9.37 -6.92 9.18
CA GLY A 363 -9.91 -7.39 10.47
C GLY A 363 -8.97 -7.26 11.67
N ILE A 364 -7.90 -6.47 11.54
CA ILE A 364 -6.80 -6.37 12.50
C ILE A 364 -7.18 -5.40 13.62
N ARG A 365 -7.11 -5.89 14.85
CA ARG A 365 -7.48 -5.11 16.05
C ARG A 365 -6.40 -5.24 17.11
N TYR A 366 -6.46 -4.34 18.09
CA TYR A 366 -5.73 -4.49 19.34
C TYR A 366 -6.69 -4.42 20.53
N ARG A 367 -6.30 -5.00 21.65
CA ARG A 367 -7.05 -4.93 22.91
C ARG A 367 -6.35 -3.95 23.86
N PRO A 368 -6.95 -2.77 24.12
CA PRO A 368 -6.49 -1.91 25.20
C PRO A 368 -6.63 -2.58 26.56
N GLU A 369 -5.79 -2.21 27.53
CA GLU A 369 -5.90 -2.75 28.89
C GLU A 369 -7.30 -2.52 29.47
N GLY A 370 -8.02 -3.61 29.82
CA GLY A 370 -9.40 -3.55 30.33
C GLY A 370 -10.47 -3.11 29.32
N GLY A 371 -10.10 -2.91 28.05
CA GLY A 371 -10.98 -2.38 27.00
C GLY A 371 -11.58 -3.43 26.06
N ARG A 372 -12.52 -2.98 25.22
CA ARG A 372 -12.98 -3.77 24.06
C ARG A 372 -11.97 -3.64 22.92
N PRO A 373 -11.83 -4.67 22.06
CA PRO A 373 -10.96 -4.58 20.89
C PRO A 373 -11.28 -3.34 20.03
N ARG A 374 -10.24 -2.60 19.65
CA ARG A 374 -10.28 -1.43 18.76
C ARG A 374 -9.45 -1.71 17.51
N LEU A 375 -9.73 -1.03 16.42
CA LEU A 375 -8.84 -1.06 15.26
C LEU A 375 -7.53 -0.35 15.59
N LEU A 376 -6.43 -0.91 15.13
CA LEU A 376 -5.11 -0.28 15.18
C LEU A 376 -4.91 0.62 13.94
N HIS A 377 -3.82 1.39 13.92
CA HIS A 377 -3.37 2.09 12.73
C HIS A 377 -2.21 1.36 12.04
N THR A 378 -2.15 1.45 10.73
CA THR A 378 -1.08 0.90 9.89
C THR A 378 -0.31 1.99 9.17
N LEU A 379 1.02 1.84 9.12
CA LEU A 379 1.92 2.75 8.42
C LEU A 379 2.90 1.96 7.57
N ASN A 380 3.29 2.55 6.44
CA ASN A 380 4.28 2.00 5.53
C ASN A 380 5.28 3.09 5.11
N GLY A 381 6.48 2.68 4.74
CA GLY A 381 7.54 3.55 4.27
C GLY A 381 8.53 2.76 3.43
N THR A 382 9.10 3.36 2.39
CA THR A 382 10.12 2.70 1.58
C THR A 382 11.47 3.08 2.15
N ALA A 383 12.18 2.15 2.79
CA ALA A 383 13.55 2.45 3.22
C ALA A 383 14.47 2.61 2.00
N VAL A 384 14.42 1.63 1.08
CA VAL A 384 15.18 1.67 -0.19
C VAL A 384 14.40 0.96 -1.28
N ALA A 385 14.01 1.69 -2.34
CA ALA A 385 13.73 1.10 -3.64
C ALA A 385 15.05 1.01 -4.42
N VAL A 386 15.60 -0.20 -4.55
CA VAL A 386 17.01 -0.38 -4.94
C VAL A 386 17.28 0.13 -6.35
N SER A 387 16.37 -0.12 -7.29
CA SER A 387 16.54 0.32 -8.69
C SER A 387 16.65 1.83 -8.80
N ARG A 388 15.79 2.61 -8.13
CA ARG A 388 15.81 4.07 -8.17
C ARG A 388 16.95 4.67 -7.35
N THR A 389 17.29 4.04 -6.22
CA THR A 389 18.45 4.45 -5.40
C THR A 389 19.75 4.25 -6.18
N MET A 390 19.86 3.17 -6.96
CA MET A 390 20.99 2.92 -7.83
C MET A 390 21.15 3.99 -8.92
N ILE A 391 20.05 4.49 -9.50
CA ILE A 391 20.10 5.63 -10.45
C ILE A 391 20.76 6.84 -9.79
N ALA A 392 20.21 7.27 -8.65
CA ALA A 392 20.69 8.46 -7.96
C ALA A 392 22.16 8.29 -7.54
N LEU A 393 22.55 7.10 -7.09
CA LEU A 393 23.93 6.82 -6.70
C LEU A 393 24.90 6.86 -7.89
N LEU A 394 24.60 6.14 -8.97
CA LEU A 394 25.47 6.09 -10.15
C LEU A 394 25.65 7.48 -10.77
N GLU A 395 24.55 8.24 -10.91
CA GLU A 395 24.59 9.54 -11.57
C GLU A 395 25.25 10.64 -10.71
N ASN A 396 25.00 10.69 -9.40
CA ASN A 396 25.58 11.75 -8.55
C ASN A 396 27.08 11.53 -8.27
N HIS A 397 27.51 10.26 -8.18
CA HIS A 397 28.88 9.91 -7.79
C HIS A 397 29.80 9.55 -8.96
N GLN A 398 29.38 9.84 -10.20
CA GLN A 398 30.21 9.62 -11.39
C GLN A 398 31.43 10.55 -11.46
N ARG A 399 32.47 10.06 -12.14
CA ARG A 399 33.67 10.80 -12.55
C ARG A 399 33.71 10.97 -14.06
N GLU A 400 34.57 11.86 -14.54
CA GLU A 400 34.74 12.17 -15.97
C GLU A 400 35.12 10.93 -16.80
N ASP A 401 35.88 10.00 -16.22
CA ASP A 401 36.27 8.74 -16.85
C ASP A 401 35.15 7.68 -16.90
N GLY A 402 33.98 7.98 -16.33
CA GLY A 402 32.82 7.09 -16.24
C GLY A 402 32.85 6.14 -15.04
N SER A 403 33.88 6.16 -14.20
CA SER A 403 33.87 5.43 -12.93
C SER A 403 32.93 6.08 -11.91
N VAL A 404 32.42 5.29 -10.96
CA VAL A 404 31.51 5.76 -9.91
C VAL A 404 32.15 5.52 -8.55
N VAL A 405 32.28 6.57 -7.75
CA VAL A 405 32.72 6.47 -6.35
C VAL A 405 31.56 6.01 -5.49
N LEU A 406 31.79 5.08 -4.58
CA LEU A 406 30.77 4.67 -3.62
C LEU A 406 30.87 5.53 -2.36
N PRO A 407 29.74 5.98 -1.78
CA PRO A 407 29.74 6.57 -0.44
C PRO A 407 30.45 5.67 0.57
N GLU A 408 31.15 6.26 1.53
CA GLU A 408 31.95 5.53 2.52
C GLU A 408 31.12 4.46 3.25
N VAL A 409 29.86 4.78 3.55
CA VAL A 409 28.92 3.87 4.23
C VAL A 409 28.59 2.61 3.42
N LEU A 410 28.75 2.63 2.10
CA LEU A 410 28.44 1.49 1.22
C LEU A 410 29.67 0.64 0.87
N ALA A 411 30.87 1.23 0.87
CA ALA A 411 32.08 0.52 0.48
C ALA A 411 32.30 -0.82 1.23
N PRO A 412 32.04 -0.95 2.54
CA PRO A 412 32.15 -2.22 3.27
C PRO A 412 31.17 -3.30 2.77
N TYR A 413 29.98 -2.90 2.30
CA TYR A 413 28.96 -3.85 1.84
C TYR A 413 29.19 -4.29 0.40
N VAL A 414 29.67 -3.39 -0.47
CA VAL A 414 29.97 -3.69 -1.88
C VAL A 414 31.36 -4.32 -2.04
N GLY A 415 32.26 -4.10 -1.08
CA GLY A 415 33.62 -4.65 -1.07
C GLY A 415 34.62 -3.86 -1.93
N ARG A 416 34.29 -2.61 -2.29
CA ARG A 416 35.16 -1.68 -3.03
C ARG A 416 34.70 -0.24 -2.83
N GLU A 417 35.59 0.70 -3.14
CA GLU A 417 35.31 2.15 -3.05
C GLU A 417 34.91 2.76 -4.40
N VAL A 418 35.25 2.11 -5.51
CA VAL A 418 35.00 2.63 -6.87
C VAL A 418 34.52 1.50 -7.76
N ILE A 419 33.43 1.73 -8.49
CA ILE A 419 32.98 0.92 -9.62
C ILE A 419 33.67 1.48 -10.88
N GLY A 420 34.52 0.66 -11.49
CA GLY A 420 35.27 1.02 -12.69
C GLY A 420 34.88 0.14 -13.89
N PRO A 421 35.42 0.42 -15.09
CA PRO A 421 35.17 -0.39 -16.27
C PRO A 421 35.53 -1.87 -16.04
N PRO A 422 34.91 -2.80 -16.79
CA PRO A 422 35.18 -4.22 -16.66
C PRO A 422 36.69 -4.51 -16.79
N ARG A 423 37.22 -5.39 -15.93
CA ARG A 423 38.61 -5.85 -16.02
C ARG A 423 38.83 -6.83 -17.17
#